data_AF-A0AAW2CFG3-F1
#
_entry.id   AF-A0AAW2CFG3-F1
#
_cell.length_a   1.000
_cell.length_b   1.000
_cell.length_c   1.000
_cell.angle_alpha   90.00
_cell.angle_beta   90.00
_cell.angle_gamma   90.00
#
_symmetry.space_group_name_H-M   'P 1'
#
loop_
_entity.id
_entity.type
_entity.pdbx_description
1 polymer ?
#
loop_
_entity_poly.entity_id
_entity_poly.type
_entity_poly.pdbx_seq_one_letter_code
_entity_poly.pdbx_strand_id
1 'polypeptide(L)'
;MNMPSMLPALLLIIIIFIFVSPNGAVGSPQFSAMFVFGDSIVDDGNNNNLNTRAKANFVPHGIDFNKGPTGRFCNGKTIIDFLVHLLGLPYLPVFTSTNTTGTNILDGVNYASAGAGILDESGRHLALQGFGLRKFVLAGVGPLGCIPSKLASGAAP
;
A
#
# COMPACT_ATOMS: atom_id res chain seq x y z
N MET A 1 33.82 61.49 -2.97
CA MET A 1 33.47 60.17 -2.41
C MET A 1 32.13 59.79 -3.01
N ASN A 2 32.11 58.93 -4.02
CA ASN A 2 30.87 58.52 -4.68
C ASN A 2 30.27 57.36 -3.89
N MET A 3 29.07 57.59 -3.34
CA MET A 3 28.30 56.57 -2.65
C MET A 3 27.82 55.54 -3.70
N PRO A 4 28.09 54.24 -3.54
CA PRO A 4 27.65 53.24 -4.51
C PRO A 4 26.13 53.23 -4.58
N SER A 5 25.57 53.18 -5.79
CA SER A 5 24.13 53.14 -6.00
C SER A 5 23.55 51.87 -5.37
N MET A 6 22.51 52.01 -4.56
CA MET A 6 21.87 50.90 -3.82
C MET A 6 20.99 50.01 -4.73
N LEU A 7 20.74 50.45 -5.96
CA LEU A 7 19.84 49.82 -6.93
C LEU A 7 20.25 48.37 -7.34
N PRO A 8 21.51 48.08 -7.72
CA PRO A 8 21.93 46.72 -8.05
C PRO A 8 21.88 45.75 -6.86
N ALA A 9 22.15 46.23 -5.64
CA ALA A 9 22.04 45.41 -4.44
C ALA A 9 20.58 45.04 -4.14
N LEU A 10 19.65 45.99 -4.33
CA LEU A 10 18.23 45.75 -4.15
C LEU A 10 17.68 44.73 -5.17
N LEU A 11 18.11 44.83 -6.43
CA LEU A 11 17.71 43.92 -7.51
C LEU A 11 18.19 42.48 -7.24
N LEU A 12 19.42 42.32 -6.74
CA LEU A 12 19.97 41.02 -6.36
C LEU A 12 19.16 40.37 -5.23
N ILE A 13 18.77 41.14 -4.21
CA ILE A 13 17.96 40.66 -3.09
C ILE A 13 16.58 40.18 -3.56
N ILE A 14 15.94 40.92 -4.46
CA ILE A 14 14.62 40.55 -5.01
C ILE A 14 14.72 39.24 -5.82
N ILE A 15 15.76 39.07 -6.63
CA ILE A 15 16.01 37.83 -7.38
C ILE A 15 16.19 36.65 -6.43
N ILE A 16 17.01 36.80 -5.37
CA ILE A 16 17.20 35.76 -4.36
C ILE A 16 15.87 35.40 -3.69
N PHE A 17 15.04 36.38 -3.33
CA PHE A 17 13.72 36.12 -2.75
C PHE A 17 12.78 35.34 -3.68
N ILE A 18 12.80 35.62 -4.99
CA ILE A 18 11.99 34.89 -5.98
C ILE A 18 12.44 33.43 -6.11
N PHE A 19 13.76 33.17 -6.06
CA PHE A 19 14.31 31.81 -6.13
C PHE A 19 14.29 31.04 -4.80
N VAL A 20 14.18 31.75 -3.66
CA VAL A 20 14.11 31.17 -2.31
C VAL A 20 12.67 31.03 -1.81
N SER A 21 11.70 31.68 -2.45
CA SER A 21 10.29 31.45 -2.18
C SER A 21 9.97 29.96 -2.35
N PRO A 22 9.49 29.27 -1.30
CA PRO A 22 9.09 27.89 -1.42
C PRO A 22 7.86 27.84 -2.33
N ASN A 23 8.08 27.48 -3.59
CA ASN A 23 7.01 27.19 -4.52
C ASN A 23 6.26 25.97 -3.97
N GLY A 24 5.11 26.21 -3.36
CA GLY A 24 4.21 25.17 -2.89
C GLY A 24 3.80 25.39 -1.44
N ALA A 25 2.66 26.05 -1.25
CA ALA A 25 1.83 25.70 -0.10
C ALA A 25 1.43 24.23 -0.28
N VAL A 26 2.18 23.32 0.34
CA VAL A 26 1.75 21.92 0.48
C VAL A 26 0.54 21.98 1.41
N GLY A 27 -0.65 21.99 0.82
CA GLY A 27 -1.88 21.86 1.60
C GLY A 27 -1.75 20.61 2.46
N SER A 28 -2.18 20.71 3.72
CA SER A 28 -2.25 19.53 4.59
C SER A 28 -3.03 18.44 3.86
N PRO A 29 -2.52 17.20 3.78
CA PRO A 29 -3.25 16.13 3.11
C PRO A 29 -4.63 16.03 3.73
N GLN A 30 -5.66 15.92 2.88
CA GLN A 30 -7.06 15.85 3.34
C GLN A 30 -7.29 14.66 4.28
N PHE A 31 -6.45 13.63 4.17
CA PHE A 31 -6.42 12.46 5.02
C PHE A 31 -5.01 12.27 5.56
N SER A 32 -4.85 12.20 6.87
CA SER A 32 -3.53 12.07 7.50
C SER A 32 -3.08 10.62 7.68
N ALA A 33 -4.01 9.66 7.64
CA ALA A 33 -3.71 8.24 7.88
C ALA A 33 -4.78 7.31 7.29
N MET A 34 -4.40 6.05 7.03
CA MET A 34 -5.34 5.00 6.65
C MET A 34 -5.08 3.69 7.43
N PHE A 35 -6.10 3.21 8.14
CA PHE A 35 -6.05 1.94 8.86
C PHE A 35 -6.93 0.92 8.16
N VAL A 36 -6.36 -0.23 7.82
CA VAL A 36 -7.04 -1.23 6.99
C VAL A 36 -7.24 -2.51 7.77
N PHE A 37 -8.46 -3.03 7.70
CA PHE A 37 -8.85 -4.32 8.26
C PHE A 37 -9.53 -5.13 7.18
N GLY A 38 -9.34 -6.44 7.21
CA GLY A 38 -9.97 -7.33 6.24
C GLY A 38 -9.25 -8.65 6.11
N ASP A 39 -9.48 -9.29 4.97
CA ASP A 39 -8.95 -10.59 4.63
C ASP A 39 -7.91 -10.52 3.49
N SER A 40 -7.75 -11.62 2.77
CA SER A 40 -6.84 -11.75 1.63
C SER A 40 -7.03 -10.70 0.53
N ILE A 41 -8.22 -10.11 0.39
CA ILE A 41 -8.51 -9.11 -0.65
C ILE A 41 -7.69 -7.83 -0.44
N VAL A 42 -7.41 -7.50 0.83
CA VAL A 42 -6.72 -6.26 1.22
C VAL A 42 -5.43 -6.53 2.02
N ASP A 43 -5.06 -7.79 2.25
CA ASP A 43 -3.79 -8.20 2.86
C ASP A 43 -2.59 -7.78 1.98
N ASP A 44 -1.68 -7.01 2.58
CA ASP A 44 -0.45 -6.52 1.95
C ASP A 44 0.78 -7.40 2.23
N GLY A 45 0.57 -8.57 2.85
CA GLY A 45 1.60 -9.55 3.16
C GLY A 45 1.79 -9.81 4.66
N ASN A 46 0.85 -9.41 5.51
CA ASN A 46 0.89 -9.69 6.95
C ASN A 46 1.08 -11.17 7.24
N ASN A 47 0.41 -12.03 6.48
CA ASN A 47 0.46 -13.46 6.71
C ASN A 47 1.86 -14.06 6.50
N ASN A 48 2.80 -13.36 5.85
CA ASN A 48 4.17 -13.84 5.68
C ASN A 48 4.90 -14.04 7.00
N ASN A 49 4.58 -13.23 8.01
CA ASN A 49 5.21 -13.25 9.33
C ASN A 49 4.41 -14.03 10.38
N LEU A 50 3.26 -14.61 10.00
CA LEU A 50 2.41 -15.42 10.88
C LEU A 50 2.61 -16.93 10.64
N ASN A 51 2.38 -17.74 11.67
CA ASN A 51 2.35 -19.21 11.53
C ASN A 51 0.99 -19.67 10.97
N THR A 52 0.81 -19.54 9.65
CA THR A 52 -0.45 -19.85 8.95
C THR A 52 -0.19 -20.48 7.58
N ARG A 53 -1.16 -21.24 7.07
CA ARG A 53 -1.17 -21.76 5.70
C ARG A 53 -1.64 -20.74 4.66
N ALA A 54 -2.35 -19.69 5.08
CA ALA A 54 -2.84 -18.66 4.17
C ALA A 54 -1.73 -17.64 3.86
N LYS A 55 -0.70 -18.08 3.14
CA LYS A 55 0.35 -17.21 2.62
C LYS A 55 0.23 -17.09 1.12
N ALA A 56 0.69 -15.96 0.57
CA ALA A 56 0.83 -15.72 -0.86
C ALA A 56 2.24 -15.19 -1.19
N ASN A 57 3.26 -15.71 -0.49
CA ASN A 57 4.68 -15.39 -0.70
C ASN A 57 5.36 -16.32 -1.72
N PHE A 58 4.62 -16.76 -2.73
CA PHE A 58 5.12 -17.63 -3.80
C PHE A 58 4.58 -17.17 -5.15
N VAL A 59 5.27 -17.54 -6.22
CA VAL A 59 4.86 -17.22 -7.60
C VAL A 59 3.49 -17.86 -7.89
N PRO A 60 2.55 -17.15 -8.52
CA PRO A 60 2.74 -15.89 -9.24
C PRO A 60 2.24 -14.65 -8.49
N HIS A 61 2.05 -14.74 -7.18
CA HIS A 61 1.69 -13.56 -6.38
C HIS A 61 2.81 -12.52 -6.40
N GLY A 62 2.47 -11.25 -6.56
CA GLY A 62 3.45 -10.16 -6.60
C GLY A 62 4.35 -10.09 -7.84
N ILE A 63 4.06 -10.82 -8.93
CA ILE A 63 4.85 -10.78 -10.18
C ILE A 63 4.97 -9.39 -10.83
N ASP A 64 4.06 -8.46 -10.54
CA ASP A 64 4.15 -7.07 -11.01
C ASP A 64 5.11 -6.21 -10.16
N PHE A 65 5.61 -6.72 -9.04
CA PHE A 65 6.63 -6.06 -8.24
C PHE A 65 8.03 -6.56 -8.57
N ASN A 66 8.98 -5.63 -8.71
CA ASN A 66 10.39 -5.96 -8.96
C ASN A 66 11.04 -6.83 -7.85
N LYS A 67 10.47 -6.84 -6.64
CA LYS A 67 10.97 -7.63 -5.50
C LYS A 67 10.47 -9.08 -5.46
N GLY A 68 9.63 -9.49 -6.41
CA GLY A 68 9.01 -10.81 -6.42
C GLY A 68 7.84 -10.95 -5.44
N PRO A 69 7.52 -12.18 -5.00
CA PRO A 69 6.32 -12.44 -4.21
C PRO A 69 6.22 -11.64 -2.92
N THR A 70 5.11 -10.92 -2.77
CA THR A 70 4.93 -9.94 -1.70
C THR A 70 4.10 -10.44 -0.53
N GLY A 71 3.32 -11.51 -0.71
CA GLY A 71 2.29 -11.93 0.25
C GLY A 71 0.89 -11.39 -0.06
N ARG A 72 0.75 -10.51 -1.06
CA ARG A 72 -0.56 -10.07 -1.57
C ARG A 72 -1.21 -11.18 -2.39
N PHE A 73 -2.52 -11.40 -2.23
CA PHE A 73 -3.26 -12.44 -2.95
C PHE A 73 -3.63 -12.03 -4.39
N CYS A 74 -2.75 -11.27 -5.05
CA CYS A 74 -2.88 -10.81 -6.43
C CYS A 74 -1.49 -10.74 -7.11
N ASN A 75 -1.45 -10.42 -8.40
CA ASN A 75 -0.20 -10.26 -9.15
C ASN A 75 0.59 -9.00 -8.72
N GLY A 76 -0.07 -8.00 -8.15
CA GLY A 76 0.53 -6.68 -7.92
C GLY A 76 -0.15 -5.93 -6.77
N LYS A 77 -0.51 -4.68 -7.03
CA LYS A 77 -1.13 -3.79 -6.04
C LYS A 77 -2.54 -4.26 -5.66
N THR A 78 -2.90 -4.18 -4.39
CA THR A 78 -4.29 -4.34 -3.92
C THR A 78 -5.08 -3.05 -4.13
N ILE A 79 -6.40 -3.09 -3.94
CA ILE A 79 -7.23 -1.88 -3.98
C ILE A 79 -6.75 -0.82 -2.97
N ILE A 80 -6.21 -1.25 -1.83
CA ILE A 80 -5.66 -0.36 -0.80
C ILE A 80 -4.44 0.37 -1.30
N ASP A 81 -3.53 -0.32 -2.00
CA ASP A 81 -2.34 0.30 -2.57
C ASP A 81 -2.69 1.38 -3.60
N PHE A 82 -3.79 1.21 -4.34
CA PHE A 82 -4.31 2.25 -5.23
C PHE A 82 -4.95 3.40 -4.45
N LEU A 83 -5.75 3.11 -3.41
CA LEU A 83 -6.38 4.13 -2.58
C LEU A 83 -5.35 5.02 -1.88
N VAL A 84 -4.33 4.44 -1.24
CA VAL A 84 -3.30 5.25 -0.55
C VAL A 84 -2.56 6.15 -1.54
N HIS A 85 -2.28 5.65 -2.76
CA HIS A 85 -1.69 6.46 -3.81
C HIS A 85 -2.59 7.63 -4.24
N LEU A 86 -3.90 7.38 -4.43
CA LEU A 86 -4.88 8.41 -4.77
C LEU A 86 -5.06 9.44 -3.64
N LEU A 87 -4.91 9.02 -2.39
CA LEU A 87 -5.03 9.88 -1.20
C LEU A 87 -3.71 10.63 -0.88
N GLY A 88 -2.63 10.38 -1.61
CA GLY A 88 -1.31 10.97 -1.34
C GLY A 88 -0.63 10.42 -0.08
N LEU A 89 -1.04 9.26 0.40
CA LEU A 89 -0.46 8.56 1.55
C LEU A 89 0.69 7.63 1.12
N PRO A 90 1.66 7.37 2.00
CA PRO A 90 2.69 6.35 1.73
C PRO A 90 2.06 4.95 1.66
N TYR A 91 2.84 3.99 1.14
CA TYR A 91 2.47 2.58 1.26
C TYR A 91 2.32 2.19 2.73
N LEU A 92 1.21 1.56 3.07
CA LEU A 92 0.98 1.11 4.44
C LEU A 92 1.97 -0.01 4.79
N PRO A 93 2.51 0.00 6.02
CA PRO A 93 3.32 -1.10 6.50
C PRO A 93 2.43 -2.29 6.90
N VAL A 94 2.95 -3.50 6.68
CA VAL A 94 2.36 -4.74 7.20
C VAL A 94 2.40 -4.67 8.74
N PHE A 95 1.27 -4.81 9.41
CA PHE A 95 1.18 -4.86 10.88
C PHE A 95 2.17 -5.82 11.54
N THR A 96 2.42 -6.99 10.93
CA THR A 96 3.21 -8.06 11.54
C THR A 96 4.72 -7.87 11.44
N SER A 97 5.19 -6.75 10.87
CA SER A 97 6.62 -6.41 10.80
C SER A 97 7.09 -5.78 12.11
N THR A 98 8.30 -6.12 12.54
CA THR A 98 8.95 -5.50 13.72
C THR A 98 9.18 -4.00 13.54
N ASN A 99 9.22 -3.51 12.29
CA ASN A 99 9.41 -2.10 11.96
C ASN A 99 8.11 -1.29 12.00
N THR A 100 6.96 -1.95 12.17
CA THR A 100 5.63 -1.30 12.20
C THR A 100 5.28 -0.86 13.62
N THR A 101 6.08 0.05 14.16
CA THR A 101 5.96 0.56 15.53
C THR A 101 6.32 2.05 15.60
N GLY A 102 6.04 2.69 16.73
CA GLY A 102 6.47 4.07 16.99
C GLY A 102 5.87 5.07 15.99
N THR A 103 6.72 5.87 15.34
CA THR A 103 6.28 6.86 14.35
C THR A 103 5.84 6.26 13.02
N ASN A 104 6.20 4.99 12.74
CA ASN A 104 5.92 4.35 11.45
C ASN A 104 4.44 3.95 11.28
N ILE A 105 3.62 4.09 12.33
CA ILE A 105 2.18 3.81 12.28
C ILE A 105 1.33 5.07 12.13
N LEU A 106 1.95 6.26 12.19
CA LEU A 106 1.24 7.54 12.24
C LEU A 106 0.47 7.84 10.95
N ASP A 107 1.00 7.38 9.81
CA ASP A 107 0.36 7.51 8.50
C ASP A 107 -0.61 6.34 8.20
N GLY A 108 -0.78 5.42 9.15
CA GLY A 108 -1.64 4.26 9.02
C GLY A 108 -0.91 2.91 9.01
N VAL A 109 -1.68 1.83 9.09
CA VAL A 109 -1.21 0.44 9.12
C VAL A 109 -2.23 -0.46 8.44
N ASN A 110 -1.76 -1.49 7.75
CA ASN A 110 -2.61 -2.55 7.26
C ASN A 110 -2.62 -3.74 8.23
N TYR A 111 -3.77 -4.02 8.82
CA TYR A 111 -4.03 -5.14 9.73
C TYR A 111 -4.76 -6.31 9.05
N ALA A 112 -5.02 -6.23 7.75
CA ALA A 112 -5.69 -7.31 7.03
C ALA A 112 -4.88 -8.60 7.07
N SER A 113 -5.56 -9.73 7.20
CA SER A 113 -4.93 -11.04 7.35
C SER A 113 -5.68 -12.07 6.52
N ALA A 114 -5.00 -12.75 5.61
CA ALA A 114 -5.66 -13.74 4.77
C ALA A 114 -6.29 -14.87 5.58
N GLY A 115 -7.56 -15.12 5.29
CA GLY A 115 -8.40 -16.06 6.03
C GLY A 115 -9.03 -15.51 7.30
N ALA A 116 -8.85 -14.23 7.60
CA ALA A 116 -9.66 -13.54 8.60
C ALA A 116 -11.15 -13.69 8.25
N GLY A 117 -11.96 -13.93 9.26
CA GLY A 117 -13.41 -13.95 9.19
C GLY A 117 -14.01 -12.97 10.20
N ILE A 118 -15.30 -12.68 10.08
CA ILE A 118 -16.00 -11.77 11.00
C ILE A 118 -16.15 -12.42 12.39
N LEU A 119 -16.43 -13.73 12.41
CA LEU A 119 -16.56 -14.53 13.63
C LEU A 119 -15.36 -15.46 13.79
N ASP A 120 -15.01 -15.80 15.03
CA ASP A 120 -13.88 -16.70 15.34
C ASP A 120 -14.00 -18.04 14.61
N GLU A 121 -15.21 -18.60 14.52
CA GLU A 121 -15.48 -19.85 13.81
C GLU A 121 -15.16 -19.73 12.31
N SER A 122 -15.49 -18.57 11.72
CA SER A 122 -15.23 -18.29 10.32
C SER A 122 -13.75 -17.96 10.04
N GLY A 123 -13.03 -17.37 10.99
CA GLY A 123 -11.58 -17.17 10.89
C GLY A 123 -10.79 -18.47 10.99
N ARG A 124 -11.36 -19.49 11.65
CA ARG A 124 -10.78 -20.84 11.74
C ARG A 124 -11.04 -21.71 10.51
N HIS A 125 -11.66 -21.19 9.44
CA HIS A 125 -11.97 -22.00 8.26
C HIS A 125 -10.74 -22.57 7.54
N LEU A 126 -9.57 -21.94 7.68
CA LEU A 126 -8.30 -22.51 7.23
C LEU A 126 -7.90 -23.78 8.01
N ALA A 127 -8.33 -23.91 9.27
CA ALA A 127 -8.22 -25.16 10.02
C ALA A 127 -9.23 -26.20 9.52
N LEU A 128 -10.41 -25.77 9.06
CA LEU A 128 -11.42 -26.66 8.45
C LEU A 128 -10.93 -27.28 7.12
N GLN A 129 -10.03 -26.62 6.37
CA GLN A 129 -9.33 -27.25 5.25
C GLN A 129 -8.49 -28.46 5.68
N GLY A 130 -7.94 -28.45 6.92
CA GLY A 130 -7.28 -29.60 7.52
C GLY A 130 -8.21 -30.79 7.79
N PHE A 131 -9.51 -30.54 7.91
CA PHE A 131 -10.57 -31.55 8.06
C PHE A 131 -11.26 -31.91 6.74
N GLY A 132 -10.73 -31.46 5.58
CA GLY A 132 -11.23 -31.83 4.26
C GLY A 132 -12.34 -30.93 3.70
N LEU A 133 -12.75 -29.86 4.40
CA LEU A 133 -13.66 -28.87 3.83
C LEU A 133 -12.96 -28.06 2.72
N ARG A 134 -13.61 -27.94 1.56
CA ARG A 134 -13.06 -27.27 0.38
C ARG A 134 -13.89 -26.02 0.09
N LYS A 135 -13.22 -24.87 -0.03
CA LYS A 135 -13.81 -23.64 -0.57
C LYS A 135 -13.93 -23.82 -2.09
N PHE A 136 -15.13 -23.68 -2.64
CA PHE A 136 -15.33 -23.74 -4.09
C PHE A 136 -14.83 -22.44 -4.73
N VAL A 137 -14.00 -22.58 -5.75
CA VAL A 137 -13.54 -21.46 -6.60
C VAL A 137 -14.38 -21.50 -7.87
N LEU A 138 -15.10 -20.41 -8.15
CA LEU A 138 -15.82 -20.26 -9.42
C LEU A 138 -14.81 -19.84 -10.49
N ALA A 139 -14.53 -20.72 -11.45
CA ALA A 139 -13.80 -20.39 -12.66
C ALA A 139 -14.79 -19.94 -13.75
N GLY A 140 -14.42 -18.97 -14.59
CA GLY A 140 -15.27 -18.46 -15.67
C GLY A 140 -16.04 -17.18 -15.36
N VAL A 141 -15.83 -16.58 -14.19
CA VAL A 141 -16.20 -15.18 -13.99
C VAL A 141 -15.24 -14.34 -14.83
N GLY A 142 -15.75 -13.34 -15.58
CA GLY A 142 -14.91 -12.38 -16.32
C GLY A 142 -13.85 -11.76 -15.40
N PRO A 143 -12.81 -11.08 -15.94
CA PRO A 143 -11.73 -10.55 -15.12
C PRO A 143 -12.28 -9.59 -14.04
N LEU A 144 -12.44 -10.10 -12.81
CA LEU A 144 -12.93 -9.36 -11.64
C LEU A 144 -11.77 -8.75 -10.83
N GLY A 145 -10.68 -8.40 -11.52
CA GLY A 145 -9.50 -7.79 -10.90
C GLY A 145 -8.20 -8.55 -11.18
N CYS A 146 -7.20 -8.27 -10.36
CA CYS A 146 -5.82 -8.72 -10.52
C CYS A 146 -5.66 -10.24 -10.32
N ILE A 147 -5.43 -10.97 -11.42
CA ILE A 147 -5.23 -12.42 -11.43
C ILE A 147 -3.75 -12.70 -11.18
N PRO A 148 -3.36 -13.43 -10.12
CA PRO A 148 -1.96 -13.71 -9.79
C PRO A 148 -1.13 -14.21 -10.98
N SER A 149 -1.71 -15.01 -11.88
CA SER A 149 -0.99 -15.64 -12.99
C SER A 149 -0.76 -14.78 -14.24
N LYS A 150 -1.16 -13.51 -14.25
CA LYS A 150 -0.98 -12.62 -15.41
C LYS A 150 -0.35 -11.29 -15.00
N LEU A 151 0.58 -10.79 -15.80
CA LEU A 151 1.15 -9.45 -15.61
C LEU A 151 0.09 -8.39 -15.92
N ALA A 152 0.11 -7.28 -15.18
CA ALA A 152 -0.71 -6.13 -15.52
C ALA A 152 -0.26 -5.51 -16.86
N SER A 153 -1.15 -5.45 -17.84
CA SER A 153 -0.88 -4.86 -19.16
C SER A 153 -1.11 -3.34 -19.22
N GLY A 154 -1.67 -2.75 -18.16
CA GLY A 154 -2.05 -1.32 -18.12
C GLY A 154 -3.26 -0.95 -18.99
N ALA A 155 -3.82 -1.91 -19.74
CA ALA A 155 -5.06 -1.74 -20.49
C ALA A 155 -6.25 -2.22 -19.65
N ALA A 156 -7.31 -1.42 -19.57
CA ALA A 156 -8.59 -1.90 -19.08
C ALA A 156 -9.13 -3.00 -20.02
N PRO A 157 -9.85 -4.01 -19.50
CA PRO A 157 -10.47 -5.05 -20.32
C PRO A 157 -11.49 -4.49 -21.30
#